data_AF-A0A7E4V9L2-F1
#
_entry.id   AF-A0A7E4V9L2-F1
#
_cell.length_a   1.000
_cell.length_b   1.000
_cell.length_c   1.000
_cell.angle_alpha   90.00
_cell.angle_beta   90.00
_cell.angle_gamma   90.00
#
_symmetry.space_group_name_H-M   'P 1'
#
loop_
_entity.id
_entity.type
_entity.pdbx_description
1 polymer ?
#
loop_
_entity_poly.entity_id
_entity_poly.type
_entity_poly.pdbx_seq_one_letter_code
_entity_poly.pdbx_strand_id
1 'polypeptide(L)'
;MRRSLALLPSLRQVAGVSLRFCSTDAAQEAAEVKGLAYNHVERKKGLFKPEHTLEEQINYMKSQIFENTYKGLSVHKWYRRNVKGQLALQPPPRMFCIDKEGKFNVNHACPVCRDEYLFFDYRNPALIEQFLVPGTDQPMDILKTGLCREQYTLLQAQLLRAKEHGTLPFAIEFRHFDYSLYYKNWKGKSDAEFDEEEIPTRAASDIYELYPEPEVAFPTHNRDYGNNWDEWWTRHGQFARKAK
;
A
#
# COMPACT_ATOMS: atom_id res chain seq x y z
N MET A 1 -96.31 -18.23 3.88
CA MET A 1 -95.12 -18.37 3.02
C MET A 1 -93.89 -17.95 3.83
N ARG A 2 -93.01 -18.92 4.10
CA ARG A 2 -91.54 -18.83 4.25
C ARG A 2 -90.91 -17.44 4.52
N ARG A 3 -90.24 -17.26 5.67
CA ARG A 3 -88.79 -17.52 5.83
C ARG A 3 -88.34 -17.28 7.28
N SER A 4 -87.73 -18.34 7.81
CA SER A 4 -86.80 -18.37 8.95
C SER A 4 -85.63 -17.41 8.74
N LEU A 5 -85.09 -16.82 9.82
CA LEU A 5 -83.66 -16.58 9.97
C LEU A 5 -83.29 -16.55 11.47
N ALA A 6 -82.14 -17.16 11.74
CA ALA A 6 -81.69 -17.65 13.04
C ALA A 6 -80.72 -16.70 13.75
N LEU A 7 -80.55 -17.01 15.04
CA LEU A 7 -79.51 -16.64 16.00
C LEU A 7 -78.13 -16.27 15.44
N LEU A 8 -77.48 -15.27 16.05
CA LEU A 8 -76.02 -15.27 16.28
C LEU A 8 -75.68 -14.66 17.66
N PRO A 9 -74.79 -15.29 18.45
CA PRO A 9 -74.31 -14.76 19.73
C PRO A 9 -73.08 -13.85 19.55
N SER A 10 -72.92 -12.90 20.48
CA SER A 10 -71.78 -11.99 20.55
C SER A 10 -70.49 -12.75 20.94
N LEU A 11 -69.52 -12.80 20.03
CA LEU A 11 -68.16 -13.26 20.31
C LEU A 11 -67.40 -12.18 21.10
N ARG A 12 -67.04 -12.51 22.35
CA ARG A 12 -66.03 -11.80 23.14
C ARG A 12 -64.67 -11.98 22.44
N GLN A 13 -64.05 -10.87 22.03
CA GLN A 13 -62.65 -10.85 21.60
C GLN A 13 -61.75 -11.08 22.81
N VAL A 14 -61.00 -12.19 22.81
CA VAL A 14 -59.88 -12.41 23.71
C VAL A 14 -58.69 -11.65 23.13
N ALA A 15 -58.21 -10.62 23.84
CA ALA A 15 -56.99 -9.92 23.49
C ALA A 15 -55.80 -10.89 23.68
N GLY A 16 -55.29 -11.41 22.57
CA GLY A 16 -54.02 -12.14 22.54
C GLY A 16 -52.88 -11.16 22.82
N VAL A 17 -52.24 -11.30 23.98
CA VAL A 17 -50.95 -10.67 24.26
C VAL A 17 -49.93 -11.30 23.32
N SER A 18 -49.59 -10.59 22.25
CA SER A 18 -48.46 -10.92 21.40
C SER A 18 -47.18 -10.64 22.19
N LEU A 19 -46.67 -11.68 22.85
CA LEU A 19 -45.28 -11.72 23.27
C LEU A 19 -44.42 -11.61 22.01
N ARG A 20 -43.93 -10.40 21.73
CA ARG A 20 -42.91 -10.15 20.71
C ARG A 20 -41.68 -10.97 21.09
N PHE A 21 -41.48 -12.06 20.37
CA PHE A 21 -40.29 -12.89 20.45
C PHE A 21 -39.16 -12.13 19.73
N CYS A 22 -38.57 -11.14 20.39
CA CYS A 22 -37.34 -10.49 19.94
C CYS A 22 -36.15 -11.27 20.50
N SER A 23 -35.66 -12.28 19.79
CA SER A 23 -34.32 -12.85 20.08
C SER A 23 -33.71 -13.74 18.99
N THR A 24 -34.36 -13.96 17.84
CA THR A 24 -33.82 -14.88 16.83
C THR A 24 -32.79 -14.24 15.91
N ASP A 25 -32.87 -12.94 15.65
CA ASP A 25 -32.04 -12.28 14.65
C ASP A 25 -30.60 -12.08 15.15
N ALA A 26 -30.42 -11.61 16.38
CA ALA A 26 -29.09 -11.44 16.98
C ALA A 26 -28.32 -12.77 17.17
N ALA A 27 -29.03 -13.88 17.37
CA ALA A 27 -28.42 -15.20 17.50
C ALA A 27 -28.04 -15.83 16.14
N GLN A 28 -28.77 -15.48 15.07
CA GLN A 28 -28.49 -15.89 13.70
C GLN A 28 -27.34 -15.06 13.10
N GLU A 29 -27.32 -13.74 13.32
CA GLU A 29 -26.17 -12.87 12.99
C GLU A 29 -24.90 -13.32 13.72
N ALA A 30 -24.99 -13.64 15.02
CA ALA A 30 -23.85 -14.16 15.79
C ALA A 30 -23.38 -15.56 15.35
N ALA A 31 -24.20 -16.32 14.62
CA ALA A 31 -23.83 -17.62 14.07
C ALA A 31 -23.15 -17.50 12.70
N GLU A 32 -23.54 -16.55 11.85
CA GLU A 32 -22.83 -16.18 10.61
C GLU A 32 -21.44 -15.58 10.89
N VAL A 33 -21.30 -14.88 12.01
CA VAL A 33 -20.03 -14.29 12.49
C VAL A 33 -18.93 -15.33 12.78
N LYS A 34 -19.26 -16.62 12.94
CA LYS A 34 -18.31 -17.68 13.37
C LYS A 34 -17.22 -18.05 12.34
N GLY A 35 -17.21 -17.43 11.17
CA GLY A 35 -16.20 -17.66 10.13
C GLY A 35 -15.36 -16.45 9.74
N LEU A 36 -15.61 -15.24 10.26
CA LEU A 36 -15.02 -14.00 9.75
C LEU A 36 -13.85 -13.49 10.61
N ALA A 37 -12.77 -13.08 9.95
CA ALA A 37 -11.50 -12.69 10.56
C ALA A 37 -11.44 -11.19 10.91
N TYR A 38 -12.28 -10.77 11.86
CA TYR A 38 -12.31 -9.38 12.29
C TYR A 38 -10.99 -8.93 12.94
N ASN A 39 -10.75 -7.61 13.02
CA ASN A 39 -9.53 -7.05 13.63
C ASN A 39 -9.32 -7.44 15.10
N HIS A 40 -10.40 -7.64 15.86
CA HIS A 40 -10.32 -8.07 17.26
C HIS A 40 -9.96 -9.56 17.44
N VAL A 41 -9.94 -10.34 16.36
CA VAL A 41 -9.63 -11.78 16.40
C VAL A 41 -8.12 -12.00 16.28
N GLU A 42 -7.51 -12.57 17.32
CA GLU A 42 -6.06 -12.78 17.38
C GLU A 42 -5.54 -13.81 16.37
N ARG A 43 -6.31 -14.90 16.14
CA ARG A 43 -5.92 -15.99 15.24
C ARG A 43 -6.80 -16.01 14.01
N LYS A 44 -6.24 -15.53 12.89
CA LYS A 44 -6.98 -15.40 11.62
C LYS A 44 -6.90 -16.63 10.73
N LYS A 45 -5.95 -17.55 10.92
CA LYS A 45 -5.81 -18.73 10.05
C LYS A 45 -7.09 -19.57 10.05
N GLY A 46 -7.61 -19.83 8.86
CA GLY A 46 -8.81 -20.63 8.65
C GLY A 46 -10.12 -19.83 8.65
N LEU A 47 -10.07 -18.54 8.95
CA LEU A 47 -11.23 -17.64 8.86
C LEU A 47 -11.21 -16.90 7.52
N PHE A 48 -12.37 -16.38 7.12
CA PHE A 48 -12.57 -15.61 5.90
C PHE A 48 -12.34 -14.12 6.16
N LYS A 49 -11.73 -13.41 5.20
CA LYS A 49 -11.63 -11.95 5.24
C LYS A 49 -13.00 -11.35 4.93
N PRO A 50 -13.58 -10.50 5.80
CA PRO A 50 -14.82 -9.80 5.47
C PRO A 50 -14.58 -8.83 4.31
N GLU A 51 -15.56 -8.74 3.41
CA GLU A 51 -15.53 -7.81 2.28
C GLU A 51 -16.14 -6.46 2.71
N HIS A 52 -15.47 -5.37 2.34
CA HIS A 52 -15.87 -4.01 2.71
C HIS A 52 -16.01 -3.15 1.46
N THR A 53 -16.89 -2.14 1.55
CA THR A 53 -17.07 -1.17 0.47
C THR A 53 -15.96 -0.10 0.47
N LEU A 54 -15.80 0.58 -0.65
CA LEU A 54 -14.84 1.69 -0.78
C LEU A 54 -15.13 2.84 0.18
N GLU A 55 -16.41 3.15 0.39
CA GLU A 55 -16.84 4.22 1.28
C GLU A 55 -16.47 3.90 2.73
N GLU A 56 -16.69 2.65 3.16
CA GLU A 56 -16.25 2.15 4.47
C GLU A 56 -14.74 2.26 4.65
N GLN A 57 -13.96 1.89 3.63
CA GLN A 57 -12.50 2.01 3.69
C GLN A 57 -12.06 3.48 3.88
N ILE A 58 -12.62 4.40 3.10
CA ILE A 58 -12.27 5.84 3.20
C ILE A 58 -12.68 6.38 4.57
N ASN A 59 -13.86 6.00 5.06
CA ASN A 59 -14.33 6.40 6.38
C ASN A 59 -13.44 5.83 7.50
N TYR A 60 -12.98 4.59 7.35
CA TYR A 60 -12.04 3.96 8.28
C TYR A 60 -10.71 4.70 8.30
N MET A 61 -10.11 5.03 7.15
CA MET A 61 -8.85 5.78 7.09
C MET A 61 -8.94 7.18 7.71
N LYS A 62 -10.12 7.81 7.67
CA LYS A 62 -10.39 9.11 8.32
C LYS A 62 -10.73 8.99 9.80
N SER A 63 -10.98 7.78 10.30
CA SER A 63 -11.42 7.55 11.67
C SER A 63 -10.29 7.69 12.68
N GLN A 64 -10.64 8.02 13.92
CA GLN A 64 -9.71 8.05 15.05
C GLN A 64 -9.10 6.67 15.34
N ILE A 65 -9.79 5.59 14.97
CA ILE A 65 -9.30 4.21 15.15
C ILE A 65 -8.04 4.02 14.30
N PHE A 66 -8.08 4.41 13.03
CA PHE A 66 -6.93 4.33 12.12
C PHE A 66 -5.76 5.19 12.60
N GLU A 67 -6.04 6.42 13.05
CA GLU A 67 -5.01 7.30 13.59
C GLU A 67 -4.34 6.69 14.82
N ASN A 68 -5.12 6.13 15.75
CA ASN A 68 -4.59 5.49 16.96
C ASN A 68 -3.80 4.21 16.66
N THR A 69 -4.21 3.41 15.67
CA THR A 69 -3.53 2.15 15.33
C THR A 69 -2.20 2.39 14.64
N TYR A 70 -2.11 3.32 13.68
CA TYR A 70 -0.89 3.55 12.91
C TYR A 70 -0.06 4.77 13.36
N LYS A 71 -0.60 5.64 14.23
CA LYS A 71 0.09 6.79 14.84
C LYS A 71 0.74 7.72 13.80
N GLY A 72 0.04 7.98 12.70
CA GLY A 72 0.53 8.82 11.59
C GLY A 72 1.66 8.22 10.76
N LEU A 73 2.06 6.97 11.01
CA LEU A 73 3.02 6.25 10.17
C LEU A 73 2.30 5.48 9.05
N SER A 74 3.03 5.17 7.98
CA SER A 74 2.53 4.30 6.91
C SER A 74 2.23 2.89 7.41
N VAL A 75 1.19 2.25 6.85
CA VAL A 75 0.69 0.94 7.30
C VAL A 75 1.79 -0.13 7.33
N HIS A 76 2.70 -0.13 6.35
CA HIS A 76 3.77 -1.13 6.24
C HIS A 76 4.83 -1.03 7.35
N LYS A 77 5.02 0.13 8.00
CA LYS A 77 6.05 0.30 9.05
C LYS A 77 5.75 -0.52 10.31
N TRP A 78 4.48 -0.76 10.60
CA TRP A 78 4.02 -1.56 11.73
C TRP A 78 4.06 -3.07 11.48
N TYR A 79 4.78 -3.52 10.45
CA TYR A 79 4.85 -4.92 10.08
C TYR A 79 6.29 -5.36 9.93
N ARG A 80 6.61 -6.51 10.54
CA ARG A 80 7.94 -7.14 10.44
C ARG A 80 7.76 -8.61 10.11
N ARG A 81 8.46 -9.08 9.07
CA ARG A 81 8.40 -10.51 8.69
C ARG A 81 9.24 -11.37 9.65
N ASN A 82 8.69 -12.53 9.98
CA ASN A 82 9.39 -13.58 10.72
C ASN A 82 10.17 -14.44 9.72
N VAL A 83 11.45 -14.15 9.56
CA VAL A 83 12.36 -14.86 8.65
C VAL A 83 13.63 -15.23 9.42
N LYS A 84 14.19 -16.41 9.13
CA LYS A 84 15.48 -16.84 9.69
C LYS A 84 16.63 -16.15 8.96
N GLY A 85 17.63 -15.67 9.71
CA GLY A 85 18.86 -15.10 9.15
C GLY A 85 18.86 -13.57 9.07
N GLN A 86 19.82 -13.03 8.32
CA GLN A 86 20.03 -11.60 8.15
C GLN A 86 18.93 -10.95 7.29
N LEU A 87 18.65 -9.66 7.55
CA LEU A 87 17.63 -8.88 6.83
C LEU A 87 17.94 -8.72 5.33
N ALA A 88 19.22 -8.58 4.97
CA ALA A 88 19.65 -8.39 3.58
C ALA A 88 19.47 -9.65 2.72
N LEU A 89 19.53 -10.83 3.33
CA LEU A 89 19.46 -12.14 2.65
C LEU A 89 18.07 -12.78 2.78
N GLN A 90 17.03 -11.97 3.00
CA GLN A 90 15.69 -12.51 3.15
C GLN A 90 15.17 -13.09 1.82
N PRO A 91 14.57 -14.30 1.85
CA PRO A 91 13.91 -14.84 0.68
C PRO A 91 12.73 -13.95 0.26
N PRO A 92 12.29 -14.08 -1.00
CA PRO A 92 11.12 -13.38 -1.49
C PRO A 92 9.90 -13.71 -0.60
N PRO A 93 8.95 -12.77 -0.46
CA PRO A 93 7.76 -13.01 0.33
C PRO A 93 6.89 -14.10 -0.29
N ARG A 94 6.01 -14.66 0.53
CA ARG A 94 5.03 -15.67 0.12
C ARG A 94 4.14 -15.17 -1.03
N MET A 95 3.63 -16.13 -1.81
CA MET A 95 2.77 -15.84 -2.96
C MET A 95 1.49 -15.10 -2.55
N PHE A 96 0.72 -15.65 -1.63
CA PHE A 96 -0.54 -15.10 -1.16
C PHE A 96 -0.70 -15.30 0.37
N CYS A 97 -1.46 -14.43 1.03
CA CYS A 97 -1.85 -14.59 2.43
C CYS A 97 -3.25 -15.19 2.57
N ILE A 98 -4.10 -14.86 1.60
CA ILE A 98 -5.52 -15.18 1.53
C ILE A 98 -5.68 -16.08 0.30
N ASP A 99 -6.47 -17.13 0.40
CA ASP A 99 -6.81 -17.99 -0.71
C ASP A 99 -7.76 -17.29 -1.69
N LYS A 100 -7.93 -17.90 -2.88
CA LYS A 100 -8.94 -17.47 -3.86
C LYS A 100 -10.37 -17.48 -3.30
N GLU A 101 -10.61 -18.30 -2.29
CA GLU A 101 -11.89 -18.40 -1.57
C GLU A 101 -12.07 -17.33 -0.48
N GLY A 102 -11.09 -16.43 -0.28
CA GLY A 102 -11.14 -15.39 0.76
C GLY A 102 -10.69 -15.85 2.15
N LYS A 103 -10.16 -17.08 2.27
CA LYS A 103 -9.74 -17.69 3.54
C LYS A 103 -8.27 -17.38 3.88
N PHE A 104 -7.98 -17.08 5.14
CA PHE A 104 -6.60 -16.85 5.60
C PHE A 104 -5.84 -18.17 5.75
N ASN A 105 -4.73 -18.29 5.02
CA ASN A 105 -3.79 -19.40 5.19
C ASN A 105 -2.83 -19.23 6.37
N VAL A 106 -2.64 -18.00 6.81
CA VAL A 106 -1.58 -17.61 7.73
C VAL A 106 -2.15 -16.78 8.86
N ASN A 107 -1.58 -16.96 10.07
CA ASN A 107 -1.90 -16.10 11.21
C ASN A 107 -1.23 -14.71 11.08
N HIS A 108 0.04 -14.68 10.66
CA HIS A 108 0.81 -13.45 10.48
C HIS A 108 0.69 -12.95 9.02
N ALA A 109 -0.48 -12.42 8.67
CA ALA A 109 -0.82 -11.91 7.34
C ALA A 109 -0.06 -10.60 6.99
N CYS A 110 -0.04 -10.20 5.71
CA CYS A 110 0.65 -8.99 5.26
C CYS A 110 0.02 -7.71 5.86
N PRO A 111 0.67 -6.52 5.84
CA PRO A 111 0.14 -5.30 6.44
C PRO A 111 -1.28 -4.93 5.96
N VAL A 112 -1.58 -5.15 4.67
CA VAL A 112 -2.91 -4.89 4.08
C VAL A 112 -3.87 -6.07 4.30
N CYS A 113 -3.33 -7.28 4.32
CA CYS A 113 -4.12 -8.50 4.47
C CYS A 113 -4.63 -8.67 5.90
N ARG A 114 -3.86 -8.23 6.90
CA ARG A 114 -4.19 -8.40 8.31
C ARG A 114 -5.36 -7.51 8.73
N ASP A 115 -5.48 -6.33 8.14
CA ASP A 115 -6.49 -5.35 8.45
C ASP A 115 -7.65 -5.49 7.47
N GLU A 116 -8.87 -5.59 7.99
CA GLU A 116 -10.06 -5.93 7.20
C GLU A 116 -10.44 -4.87 6.16
N TYR A 117 -10.50 -3.61 6.59
CA TYR A 117 -10.90 -2.46 5.76
C TYR A 117 -9.89 -2.08 4.67
N LEU A 118 -8.65 -2.59 4.74
CA LEU A 118 -7.59 -2.22 3.82
C LEU A 118 -7.55 -3.16 2.60
N PHE A 119 -7.62 -2.56 1.42
CA PHE A 119 -7.49 -3.20 0.11
C PHE A 119 -7.10 -2.15 -0.92
N PHE A 120 -6.39 -2.53 -1.98
CA PHE A 120 -5.91 -1.57 -2.98
C PHE A 120 -6.97 -1.28 -4.03
N ASP A 121 -7.32 0.01 -4.17
CA ASP A 121 -8.15 0.51 -5.26
C ASP A 121 -7.69 1.89 -5.74
N TYR A 122 -7.71 2.10 -7.06
CA TYR A 122 -7.27 3.35 -7.69
C TYR A 122 -8.07 4.58 -7.24
N ARG A 123 -9.32 4.40 -6.82
CA ARG A 123 -10.21 5.48 -6.34
C ARG A 123 -9.77 6.06 -5.00
N ASN A 124 -8.97 5.32 -4.24
CA ASN A 124 -8.42 5.75 -2.96
C ASN A 124 -6.88 5.86 -3.04
N PRO A 125 -6.35 6.97 -3.59
CA PRO A 125 -4.91 7.15 -3.75
C PRO A 125 -4.19 7.23 -2.40
N ALA A 126 -4.86 7.67 -1.33
CA ALA A 126 -4.27 7.86 0.00
C ALA A 126 -3.68 6.57 0.60
N LEU A 127 -4.21 5.39 0.27
CA LEU A 127 -3.62 4.13 0.69
C LEU A 127 -2.44 3.75 -0.22
N ILE A 128 -2.56 3.95 -1.53
CA ILE A 128 -1.52 3.60 -2.52
C ILE A 128 -0.26 4.43 -2.28
N GLU A 129 -0.40 5.74 -2.03
CA GLU A 129 0.70 6.67 -1.74
C GLU A 129 1.58 6.20 -0.58
N GLN A 130 1.02 5.55 0.43
CA GLN A 130 1.78 5.00 1.57
C GLN A 130 2.74 3.88 1.18
N PHE A 131 2.56 3.28 0.00
CA PHE A 131 3.41 2.20 -0.53
C PHE A 131 4.32 2.66 -1.68
N LEU A 132 4.30 3.95 -2.03
CA LEU A 132 5.22 4.55 -2.98
C LEU A 132 6.48 5.03 -2.29
N VAL A 133 7.55 5.16 -3.06
CA VAL A 133 8.73 5.89 -2.64
C VAL A 133 8.34 7.38 -2.54
N PRO A 134 8.72 8.09 -1.46
CA PRO A 134 8.28 9.46 -1.25
C PRO A 134 8.70 10.36 -2.41
N GLY A 135 7.73 11.12 -2.95
CA GLY A 135 7.98 12.05 -4.06
C GLY A 135 8.09 11.41 -5.44
N THR A 136 7.96 10.07 -5.56
CA THR A 136 7.97 9.38 -6.86
C THR A 136 6.70 8.55 -7.04
N ASP A 137 6.44 8.14 -8.28
CA ASP A 137 5.34 7.27 -8.68
C ASP A 137 5.75 5.79 -8.71
N GLN A 138 6.91 5.46 -8.15
CA GLN A 138 7.45 4.11 -8.12
C GLN A 138 7.05 3.37 -6.84
N PRO A 139 6.56 2.12 -6.94
CA PRO A 139 6.24 1.32 -5.78
C PRO A 139 7.53 0.94 -5.03
N MET A 140 7.49 0.96 -3.69
CA MET A 140 8.62 0.52 -2.89
C MET A 140 8.89 -0.99 -3.06
N ASP A 141 10.15 -1.39 -2.85
CA ASP A 141 10.56 -2.79 -2.91
C ASP A 141 9.65 -3.70 -2.07
N ILE A 142 9.29 -4.87 -2.62
CA ILE A 142 8.39 -5.82 -1.98
C ILE A 142 8.87 -6.28 -0.58
N LEU A 143 10.19 -6.34 -0.38
CA LEU A 143 10.78 -6.71 0.92
C LEU A 143 10.59 -5.61 1.96
N LYS A 144 10.65 -4.34 1.54
CA LYS A 144 10.43 -3.16 2.41
C LYS A 144 8.95 -3.01 2.76
N THR A 145 8.05 -3.24 1.80
CA THR A 145 6.60 -3.15 2.04
C THR A 145 6.05 -4.32 2.87
N GLY A 146 6.68 -5.49 2.81
CA GLY A 146 6.23 -6.68 3.54
C GLY A 146 4.93 -7.30 3.00
N LEU A 147 4.52 -6.90 1.81
CA LEU A 147 3.34 -7.45 1.11
C LEU A 147 3.58 -8.89 0.65
N CYS A 148 2.50 -9.65 0.45
CA CYS A 148 2.59 -10.87 -0.35
C CYS A 148 2.64 -10.52 -1.84
N ARG A 149 3.15 -11.44 -2.67
CA ARG A 149 3.38 -11.18 -4.09
C ARG A 149 2.08 -10.82 -4.82
N GLU A 150 0.97 -11.46 -4.48
CA GLU A 150 -0.36 -11.14 -5.03
C GLU A 150 -0.81 -9.71 -4.72
N GLN A 151 -0.67 -9.26 -3.47
CA GLN A 151 -1.05 -7.90 -3.09
C GLN A 151 -0.10 -6.86 -3.71
N TYR A 152 1.16 -7.22 -3.89
CA TYR A 152 2.11 -6.37 -4.61
C TYR A 152 1.75 -6.24 -6.10
N THR A 153 1.35 -7.34 -6.77
CA THR A 153 0.85 -7.26 -8.14
C THR A 153 -0.46 -6.49 -8.24
N LEU A 154 -1.34 -6.61 -7.24
CA LEU A 154 -2.57 -5.84 -7.16
C LEU A 154 -2.28 -4.34 -7.02
N LEU A 155 -1.33 -3.97 -6.17
CA LEU A 155 -0.85 -2.59 -6.03
C LEU A 155 -0.36 -2.05 -7.37
N GLN A 156 0.49 -2.79 -8.09
CA GLN A 156 0.99 -2.38 -9.41
C GLN A 156 -0.14 -2.18 -10.44
N ALA A 157 -1.11 -3.10 -10.46
CA ALA A 157 -2.27 -3.00 -11.35
C ALA A 157 -3.14 -1.77 -11.02
N GLN A 158 -3.37 -1.51 -9.73
CA GLN A 158 -4.16 -0.35 -9.30
C GLN A 158 -3.42 0.96 -9.51
N LEU A 159 -2.09 0.98 -9.39
CA LEU A 159 -1.25 2.13 -9.71
C LEU A 159 -1.33 2.46 -11.21
N LEU A 160 -1.27 1.44 -12.08
CA LEU A 160 -1.47 1.61 -13.52
C LEU A 160 -2.86 2.19 -13.84
N ARG A 161 -3.92 1.63 -13.24
CA ARG A 161 -5.28 2.20 -13.35
C ARG A 161 -5.36 3.62 -12.83
N ALA A 162 -4.69 3.92 -11.72
CA ALA A 162 -4.69 5.25 -11.13
C ALA A 162 -4.04 6.30 -12.04
N LYS A 163 -2.98 5.90 -12.78
CA LYS A 163 -2.34 6.72 -13.82
C LYS A 163 -3.27 6.94 -15.01
N GLU A 164 -3.92 5.90 -15.51
CA GLU A 164 -4.88 5.98 -16.62
C GLU A 164 -6.07 6.90 -16.30
N HIS A 165 -6.60 6.80 -15.07
CA HIS A 165 -7.70 7.64 -14.60
C HIS A 165 -7.27 9.04 -14.12
N GLY A 166 -5.98 9.31 -14.01
CA GLY A 166 -5.46 10.59 -13.49
C GLY A 166 -5.76 10.84 -12.00
N THR A 167 -6.07 9.79 -11.23
CA THR A 167 -6.36 9.89 -9.78
C THR A 167 -5.11 10.14 -8.94
N LEU A 168 -3.95 9.71 -9.44
CA LEU A 168 -2.66 9.88 -8.79
C LEU A 168 -1.77 10.76 -9.69
N PRO A 169 -1.12 11.82 -9.17
CA PRO A 169 -0.18 12.60 -9.95
C PRO A 169 1.08 11.77 -10.25
N PHE A 170 1.55 11.84 -11.48
CA PHE A 170 2.79 11.20 -11.91
C PHE A 170 3.52 12.07 -12.92
N ALA A 171 4.82 11.84 -13.08
CA ALA A 171 5.63 12.54 -14.07
C ALA A 171 5.38 11.93 -15.46
N ILE A 172 5.06 12.78 -16.43
CA ILE A 172 4.91 12.38 -17.84
C ILE A 172 6.15 12.85 -18.58
N GLU A 173 6.86 11.91 -19.20
CA GLU A 173 7.98 12.23 -20.09
C GLU A 173 7.45 12.79 -21.40
N PHE A 174 7.92 13.98 -21.78
CA PHE A 174 7.60 14.56 -23.08
C PHE A 174 8.49 13.95 -24.16
N ARG A 175 7.87 13.55 -25.27
CA ARG A 175 8.59 13.13 -26.47
C ARG A 175 8.85 14.34 -27.35
N HIS A 176 10.12 14.58 -27.64
CA HIS A 176 10.55 15.59 -28.60
C HIS A 176 10.56 14.96 -30.00
N PHE A 177 10.10 15.71 -31.01
CA PHE A 177 10.05 15.23 -32.38
C PHE A 177 10.89 16.13 -33.27
N ASP A 178 11.76 15.53 -34.08
CA ASP A 178 12.48 16.30 -35.09
C ASP A 178 11.55 16.68 -36.25
N TYR A 179 11.04 17.91 -36.21
CA TYR A 179 10.15 18.46 -37.24
C TYR A 179 10.85 18.69 -38.59
N SER A 180 12.18 18.72 -38.64
CA SER A 180 12.92 18.90 -39.89
C SER A 180 12.69 17.75 -40.88
N LEU A 181 12.46 16.54 -40.36
CA LEU A 181 12.16 15.34 -41.17
C LEU A 181 10.84 15.45 -41.93
N TYR A 182 9.89 16.23 -41.42
CA TYR A 182 8.53 16.33 -41.98
C TYR A 182 8.36 17.59 -42.85
N TYR A 183 9.08 18.67 -42.55
CA TYR A 183 8.93 19.95 -43.23
C TYR A 183 10.24 20.39 -43.89
N LYS A 184 10.29 20.35 -45.22
CA LYS A 184 11.47 20.70 -46.03
C LYS A 184 11.93 22.16 -45.87
N ASN A 185 11.05 23.04 -45.40
CA ASN A 185 11.32 24.46 -45.16
C ASN A 185 11.41 24.79 -43.66
N TRP A 186 11.56 23.80 -42.79
CA TRP A 186 11.78 24.01 -41.35
C TRP A 186 13.13 24.71 -41.13
N LYS A 187 13.10 25.86 -40.45
CA LYS A 187 14.29 26.64 -40.10
C LYS A 187 14.53 26.72 -38.58
N GLY A 188 13.74 25.99 -37.80
CA GLY A 188 13.93 25.90 -36.35
C GLY A 188 15.16 25.06 -36.03
N LYS A 189 15.71 25.23 -34.82
CA LYS A 189 16.72 24.31 -34.28
C LYS A 189 16.10 22.90 -34.22
N SER A 190 16.90 21.87 -34.47
CA SER A 190 16.44 20.49 -34.22
C SER A 190 16.37 20.28 -32.72
N ASP A 191 15.27 19.75 -32.20
CA ASP A 191 15.04 19.54 -30.75
C ASP A 191 16.09 18.63 -30.08
N ALA A 192 16.95 17.95 -30.86
CA ALA A 192 18.12 17.21 -30.37
C ALA A 192 19.23 18.12 -29.79
N GLU A 193 19.16 19.44 -29.99
CA GLU A 193 20.05 20.45 -29.39
C GLU A 193 19.41 21.14 -28.17
N PHE A 194 18.33 20.61 -27.60
CA PHE A 194 17.83 21.11 -26.32
C PHE A 194 18.80 20.66 -25.22
N ASP A 195 19.65 21.58 -24.76
CA ASP A 195 20.51 21.36 -23.60
C ASP A 195 19.63 20.90 -22.43
N GLU A 196 19.92 19.72 -21.84
CA GLU A 196 19.16 19.14 -20.71
C GLU A 196 19.04 20.11 -19.51
N GLU A 197 19.82 21.20 -19.51
CA GLU A 197 19.82 22.28 -18.53
C GLU A 197 18.55 23.16 -18.55
N GLU A 198 17.77 23.20 -19.64
CA GLU A 198 16.60 24.11 -19.75
C GLU A 198 15.24 23.48 -19.42
N ILE A 199 15.18 22.16 -19.18
CA ILE A 199 13.95 21.55 -18.66
C ILE A 199 13.89 21.88 -17.16
N PRO A 200 12.86 22.58 -16.64
CA PRO A 200 12.63 22.64 -15.21
C PRO A 200 12.04 21.29 -14.77
N THR A 201 12.80 20.23 -14.94
CA THR A 201 12.55 19.01 -14.19
C THR A 201 12.80 19.36 -12.73
N ARG A 202 11.92 18.92 -11.84
CA ARG A 202 12.25 18.78 -10.42
C ARG A 202 13.34 17.71 -10.18
N ALA A 203 14.16 17.39 -11.18
CA ALA A 203 15.03 16.23 -11.24
C ALA A 203 16.39 16.49 -11.91
N ALA A 204 16.76 17.74 -12.22
CA ALA A 204 18.08 18.11 -12.76
C ALA A 204 18.93 18.81 -11.70
N SER A 205 19.07 18.13 -10.58
CA SER A 205 20.11 18.39 -9.60
C SER A 205 20.44 17.02 -9.07
N ASP A 206 21.70 16.60 -9.24
CA ASP A 206 22.17 15.34 -8.69
C ASP A 206 21.66 15.19 -7.24
N ILE A 207 21.38 13.97 -6.78
CA ILE A 207 20.88 13.74 -5.41
C ILE A 207 21.80 14.44 -4.37
N TYR A 208 23.09 14.58 -4.71
CA TYR A 208 24.13 15.29 -3.97
C TYR A 208 24.00 16.83 -3.94
N GLU A 209 23.30 17.45 -4.90
CA GLU A 209 23.05 18.90 -4.95
C GLU A 209 21.77 19.29 -4.18
N LEU A 210 20.72 18.46 -4.19
CA LEU A 210 19.50 18.69 -3.39
C LEU A 210 19.72 18.48 -1.90
N TYR A 211 20.59 17.52 -1.57
CA TYR A 211 20.98 17.19 -0.21
C TYR A 211 22.51 17.11 -0.17
N PRO A 212 23.22 18.23 -0.06
CA PRO A 212 24.64 18.16 0.24
C PRO A 212 24.79 17.39 1.55
N GLU A 213 25.44 16.22 1.49
CA GLU A 213 25.74 15.48 2.70
C GLU A 213 26.52 16.43 3.61
N PRO A 214 26.04 16.72 4.84
CA PRO A 214 26.80 17.57 5.73
C PRO A 214 28.15 16.90 5.93
N GLU A 215 29.24 17.66 5.82
CA GLU A 215 30.58 17.16 6.11
C GLU A 215 30.61 16.69 7.57
N VAL A 216 30.39 15.38 7.78
CA VAL A 216 30.47 14.76 9.09
C VAL A 216 31.95 14.53 9.35
N ALA A 217 32.56 15.42 10.14
CA ALA A 217 33.90 15.21 10.67
C ALA A 217 33.86 14.00 11.63
N PHE A 218 34.17 12.81 11.11
CA PHE A 218 34.36 11.65 11.96
C PHE A 218 35.61 11.86 12.82
N PRO A 219 35.57 11.58 14.13
CA PRO A 219 36.76 11.63 14.97
C PRO A 219 37.78 10.62 14.45
N THR A 220 38.78 11.10 13.72
CA THR A 220 39.87 10.26 13.25
C THR A 220 40.68 9.81 14.46
N HIS A 221 40.87 8.51 14.61
CA HIS A 221 41.78 7.98 15.62
C HIS A 221 43.19 8.58 15.38
N ASN A 222 43.98 8.86 16.42
CA ASN A 222 45.29 9.54 16.30
C ASN A 222 46.24 8.90 15.28
N ARG A 223 46.03 7.62 14.96
CA ARG A 223 46.82 6.86 13.98
C ARG A 223 46.54 7.24 12.52
N ASP A 224 45.41 7.90 12.26
CA ASP A 224 44.91 8.25 10.93
C ASP A 224 44.91 9.78 10.70
N TYR A 225 45.42 10.55 11.66
CA TYR A 225 45.52 12.01 11.55
C TYR A 225 46.48 12.41 10.42
N GLY A 226 45.98 13.15 9.43
CA GLY A 226 46.75 13.54 8.23
C GLY A 226 46.71 12.55 7.06
N ASN A 227 45.96 11.45 7.17
CA ASN A 227 45.69 10.58 6.03
C ASN A 227 44.40 11.00 5.32
N ASN A 228 44.52 11.44 4.07
CA ASN A 228 43.37 11.56 3.19
C ASN A 228 42.92 10.14 2.77
N TRP A 229 41.73 9.74 3.21
CA TRP A 229 41.13 8.44 2.90
C TRP A 229 40.52 8.41 1.50
N ASP A 230 40.24 9.59 0.92
CA ASP A 230 39.72 9.72 -0.44
C ASP A 230 40.78 9.42 -1.50
N GLU A 231 42.07 9.28 -1.16
CA GLU A 231 43.13 8.94 -2.12
C GLU A 231 43.76 7.55 -1.86
N TRP A 232 42.99 6.61 -1.28
CA TRP A 232 43.52 5.32 -0.85
C TRP A 232 44.16 4.49 -1.99
N TRP A 233 43.69 4.64 -3.24
CA TRP A 233 44.18 3.90 -4.40
C TRP A 233 45.65 4.22 -4.73
N THR A 234 46.09 5.45 -4.46
CA THR A 234 47.47 5.90 -4.68
C THR A 234 48.44 5.14 -3.77
N ARG A 235 48.05 4.90 -2.52
CA ARG A 235 48.80 4.05 -1.58
C ARG A 235 48.76 2.59 -2.00
N HIS A 236 47.62 2.08 -2.43
CA HIS A 236 47.50 0.69 -2.89
C HIS A 236 48.47 0.39 -4.03
N GLY A 237 48.62 1.33 -4.97
CA GLY A 237 49.63 1.27 -6.02
C GLY A 237 51.06 1.28 -5.50
N GLN A 238 51.39 2.13 -4.52
CA GLN A 238 52.72 2.17 -3.90
C GLN A 238 53.04 0.90 -3.08
N PHE A 239 52.08 0.33 -2.36
CA PHE A 239 52.23 -0.93 -1.63
C PHE A 239 52.41 -2.12 -2.59
N ALA A 240 51.61 -2.19 -3.66
CA ALA A 240 51.76 -3.22 -4.69
C ALA A 240 53.12 -3.14 -5.42
N ARG A 241 53.68 -1.93 -5.56
CA ARG A 241 55.03 -1.72 -6.13
C ARG A 241 56.17 -2.06 -5.16
N LYS A 242 55.95 -1.95 -3.84
CA LYS A 242 56.92 -2.36 -2.81
C LYS A 242 56.90 -3.86 -2.49
N ALA A 243 55.83 -4.56 -2.83
CA ALA A 243 55.67 -6.00 -2.63
C ALA A 243 56.23 -6.86 -3.79
N LYS A 244 56.78 -6.23 -4.82
CA LYS A 244 57.61 -6.85 -5.87
C LYS A 244 59.07 -6.53 -5.60
#